data_AF-A0A0D0C0M5-F1
#
_entry.id   AF-A0A0D0C0M5-F1
#
_cell.length_a   1.000
_cell.length_b   1.000
_cell.length_c   1.000
_cell.angle_alpha   90.00
_cell.angle_beta   90.00
_cell.angle_gamma   90.00
#
_symmetry.space_group_name_H-M   'P 1'
#
loop_
_entity.id
_entity.type
_entity.pdbx_description
1 polymer ?
#
loop_
_entity_poly.entity_id
_entity_poly.type
_entity_poly.pdbx_seq_one_letter_code
_entity_poly.pdbx_strand_id
1 'polypeptide(L)'
;YVNYVAEDVPGSMTEVEDMREDMFSIVNGNGLPHIFLTLNPSDTNNPVAQVFAGRNIDLDKFFSELKPGAESLTRATCISQNPVAGAQFFHHSVTTLLEILLGTKWANCKGIFGKISVYYGVVE
;
A
#
# COMPACT_ATOMS: atom_id res chain seq x y z
N TYR A 1 -18.72 24.33 -19.55
CA TYR A 1 -19.61 23.34 -18.90
C TYR A 1 -19.07 23.16 -17.49
N VAL A 2 -19.86 23.45 -16.47
CA VAL A 2 -19.39 23.74 -15.10
C VAL A 2 -19.32 22.44 -14.29
N ASN A 3 -18.12 21.98 -13.95
CA ASN A 3 -17.86 20.93 -12.96
C ASN A 3 -16.71 21.42 -12.07
N TYR A 4 -17.01 22.09 -10.96
CA TYR A 4 -16.00 22.60 -10.00
C TYR A 4 -16.55 22.62 -8.57
N VAL A 5 -17.30 21.58 -8.19
CA VAL A 5 -17.86 21.45 -6.83
C VAL A 5 -17.46 20.13 -6.15
N ALA A 6 -16.64 19.30 -6.81
CA ALA A 6 -16.22 17.98 -6.29
C ALA A 6 -14.69 17.77 -6.27
N GLU A 7 -13.91 18.85 -6.42
CA GLU A 7 -12.45 18.82 -6.47
C GLU A 7 -11.81 18.32 -5.17
N ASP A 8 -12.52 18.41 -4.04
CA ASP A 8 -12.01 18.04 -2.70
C ASP A 8 -12.87 16.94 -2.04
N VAL A 9 -13.55 16.12 -2.85
CA VAL A 9 -14.27 14.94 -2.36
C VAL A 9 -13.45 13.70 -2.72
N PRO A 10 -12.88 13.00 -1.72
CA PRO A 10 -12.17 11.74 -1.95
C PRO A 10 -13.04 10.74 -2.72
N GLY A 11 -12.52 10.19 -3.82
CA GLY A 11 -13.19 9.27 -4.72
C GLY A 11 -14.17 9.93 -5.70
N SER A 12 -14.11 11.25 -5.88
CA SER A 12 -14.97 11.93 -6.86
C SER A 12 -14.56 11.61 -8.29
N MET A 13 -15.49 11.85 -9.23
CA MET A 13 -15.19 11.76 -10.66
C MET A 13 -14.07 12.72 -11.08
N THR A 14 -13.94 13.87 -10.39
CA THR A 14 -12.89 14.87 -10.67
C THR A 14 -11.53 14.34 -10.28
N GLU A 15 -11.36 13.74 -9.09
CA GLU A 15 -10.08 13.15 -8.71
C GLU A 15 -9.67 12.02 -9.68
N VAL A 16 -10.61 11.21 -10.14
CA VAL A 16 -10.34 10.16 -11.13
C VAL A 16 -9.90 10.75 -12.48
N GLU A 17 -10.45 11.90 -12.88
CA GLU A 17 -10.03 12.63 -14.07
C GLU A 17 -8.61 13.19 -13.89
N ASP A 18 -8.32 13.83 -12.75
CA ASP A 18 -6.99 14.39 -12.45
C ASP A 18 -5.91 13.29 -12.42
N MET A 19 -6.20 12.15 -11.78
CA MET A 19 -5.29 11.00 -11.75
C MET A 19 -5.00 10.45 -13.16
N ARG A 20 -5.98 10.52 -14.07
CA ARG A 20 -5.78 10.11 -15.47
C ARG A 20 -4.92 11.12 -16.21
N GLU A 21 -5.14 12.42 -15.99
CA GLU A 21 -4.32 13.47 -16.61
C GLU A 21 -2.85 13.36 -16.19
N ASP A 22 -2.58 13.14 -14.90
CA ASP A 22 -1.24 12.87 -14.39
C ASP A 22 -0.60 11.65 -15.06
N MET A 23 -1.36 10.55 -15.19
CA MET A 23 -0.87 9.34 -15.83
C MET A 23 -0.57 9.57 -17.32
N PHE A 24 -1.42 10.31 -18.05
CA PHE A 24 -1.17 10.67 -19.45
C PHE A 24 0.04 11.59 -19.61
N SER A 25 0.23 12.53 -18.69
CA SER A 25 1.40 13.41 -18.67
C SER A 25 2.69 12.60 -18.54
N ILE A 26 2.73 11.63 -17.62
CA ILE A 26 3.87 10.72 -17.44
C ILE A 26 4.10 9.87 -18.70
N VAL A 27 3.05 9.32 -19.30
CA VAL A 27 3.19 8.51 -20.53
C VAL A 27 3.76 9.33 -21.68
N ASN A 28 3.30 10.57 -21.85
CA ASN A 28 3.81 11.47 -22.89
C ASN A 28 5.27 11.87 -22.64
N GLY A 29 5.69 12.04 -21.39
CA GLY A 29 7.06 12.46 -21.04
C GLY A 29 8.08 11.33 -20.91
N ASN A 30 7.67 10.16 -20.44
CA ASN A 30 8.54 9.06 -20.05
C ASN A 30 8.28 7.74 -20.81
N GLY A 31 7.25 7.70 -21.65
CA GLY A 31 6.84 6.50 -22.37
C GLY A 31 5.91 5.60 -21.57
N LEU A 32 5.59 4.43 -22.12
CA LEU A 32 4.63 3.49 -21.53
C LEU A 32 5.18 2.86 -20.24
N PRO A 33 4.32 2.61 -19.24
CA PRO A 33 4.73 1.87 -18.05
C PRO A 33 5.11 0.44 -18.40
N HIS A 34 6.25 -0.02 -17.89
CA HIS A 34 6.66 -1.42 -18.03
C HIS A 34 6.00 -2.35 -17.01
N ILE A 35 5.53 -1.79 -15.89
CA ILE A 35 4.99 -2.53 -14.75
C ILE A 35 3.72 -1.84 -14.27
N PHE A 36 2.69 -2.65 -14.05
CA PHE A 36 1.49 -2.28 -13.33
C PHE A 36 1.35 -3.20 -12.12
N LEU A 37 1.14 -2.62 -10.93
CA LEU A 37 1.13 -3.35 -9.67
C LEU A 37 0.00 -2.87 -8.76
N THR A 38 -0.78 -3.81 -8.23
CA THR A 38 -1.78 -3.56 -7.18
C THR A 38 -1.31 -4.21 -5.89
N LEU A 39 -1.23 -3.44 -4.81
CA LEU A 39 -0.89 -3.93 -3.48
C LEU A 39 -2.14 -3.92 -2.59
N ASN A 40 -2.52 -5.08 -2.05
CA ASN A 40 -3.62 -5.20 -1.09
C ASN A 40 -3.13 -5.92 0.19
N PRO A 41 -2.47 -5.19 1.12
CA PRO A 41 -1.92 -5.80 2.31
C PRO A 41 -3.02 -6.05 3.35
N SER A 42 -3.19 -7.31 3.77
CA SER A 42 -4.20 -7.68 4.77
C SER A 42 -3.70 -7.39 6.19
N ASP A 43 -4.28 -6.39 6.83
CA ASP A 43 -4.03 -6.02 8.23
C ASP A 43 -4.50 -7.09 9.25
N THR A 44 -5.50 -7.87 8.89
CA THR A 44 -6.02 -8.95 9.74
C THR A 44 -5.19 -10.21 9.64
N ASN A 45 -4.55 -10.51 8.51
CA ASN A 45 -3.81 -11.76 8.31
C ASN A 45 -2.29 -11.59 8.31
N ASN A 46 -1.79 -10.36 8.41
CA ASN A 46 -0.36 -10.09 8.45
C ASN A 46 0.15 -9.95 9.90
N PRO A 47 1.18 -10.71 10.31
CA PRO A 47 1.76 -10.58 11.65
C PRO A 47 2.28 -9.17 11.95
N VAL A 48 2.81 -8.47 10.95
CA VAL A 48 3.34 -7.10 11.13
C VAL A 48 2.25 -6.15 11.61
N ALA A 49 1.05 -6.25 11.04
CA ALA A 49 -0.10 -5.46 11.48
C ALA A 49 -0.49 -5.74 12.94
N GLN A 50 -0.37 -7.00 13.38
CA GLN A 50 -0.61 -7.40 14.77
C GLN A 50 0.44 -6.80 15.72
N VAL A 51 1.70 -6.70 15.30
CA VAL A 51 2.75 -5.99 16.05
C VAL A 51 2.41 -4.51 16.19
N PHE A 52 2.00 -3.85 15.11
CA PHE A 52 1.55 -2.44 15.16
C PHE A 52 0.36 -2.25 16.10
N ALA A 53 -0.54 -3.23 16.18
CA ALA A 53 -1.69 -3.20 17.10
C ALA A 53 -1.29 -3.42 18.57
N GLY A 54 -0.01 -3.68 18.87
CA GLY A 54 0.51 -3.88 20.22
C GLY A 54 0.35 -5.31 20.72
N ARG A 55 0.02 -6.26 19.85
CA ARG A 55 -0.10 -7.67 20.22
C ARG A 55 1.30 -8.25 20.43
N ASN A 56 1.53 -8.86 21.59
CA ASN A 56 2.73 -9.65 21.83
C ASN A 56 2.62 -10.97 21.07
N ILE A 57 3.21 -11.02 19.88
CA ILE A 57 3.23 -12.20 19.03
C ILE A 57 4.64 -12.78 18.99
N ASP A 58 4.72 -14.11 19.05
CA ASP A 58 5.93 -14.86 18.78
C ASP A 58 5.98 -15.12 17.27
N LEU A 59 6.85 -14.41 16.55
CA LEU A 59 6.97 -14.51 15.09
C LEU A 59 7.42 -15.90 14.63
N ASP A 60 8.20 -16.62 15.45
CA ASP A 60 8.65 -17.98 15.13
C ASP A 60 7.51 -19.00 15.23
N LYS A 61 6.50 -18.70 16.07
CA LYS A 61 5.30 -19.53 16.25
C LYS A 61 4.08 -19.03 15.47
N PHE A 62 4.11 -17.82 14.91
CA PHE A 62 2.95 -17.23 14.25
C PHE A 62 2.43 -18.09 13.07
N PHE A 63 3.33 -18.83 12.42
CA PHE A 63 3.01 -19.77 11.35
C PHE A 63 3.08 -21.24 11.76
N SER A 64 3.20 -21.57 13.05
CA SER A 64 3.25 -22.98 13.49
C SER A 64 1.89 -23.67 13.43
N GLU A 65 0.80 -22.92 13.62
CA GLU A 65 -0.57 -23.42 13.49
C GLU A 65 -1.25 -22.88 12.22
N LEU A 66 -1.01 -23.55 11.09
CA LEU A 66 -1.57 -23.18 9.78
C LEU A 66 -3.03 -23.62 9.58
N LYS A 67 -3.78 -23.86 10.67
CA LYS A 67 -5.20 -24.21 10.54
C LYS A 67 -5.94 -23.02 9.91
N PRO A 68 -6.73 -23.23 8.84
CA PRO A 68 -7.52 -22.16 8.25
C PRO A 68 -8.38 -21.47 9.30
N GLY A 69 -8.27 -20.14 9.38
CA GLY A 69 -9.04 -19.34 10.33
C GLY A 69 -8.56 -19.38 11.79
N ALA A 70 -7.45 -20.06 12.10
CA ALA A 70 -6.85 -19.99 13.43
C ALA A 70 -6.66 -18.53 13.83
N GLU A 71 -7.14 -18.15 15.02
CA GLU A 71 -7.08 -16.78 15.55
C GLU A 71 -7.69 -15.66 14.70
N SER A 72 -8.46 -15.97 13.64
CA SER A 72 -9.00 -14.94 12.75
C SER A 72 -9.81 -13.87 13.49
N LEU A 73 -10.70 -14.31 14.40
CA LEU A 73 -11.48 -13.41 15.24
C LEU A 73 -10.58 -12.55 16.14
N THR A 74 -9.60 -13.16 16.81
CA THR A 74 -8.64 -12.46 17.68
C THR A 74 -7.86 -11.39 16.92
N ARG A 75 -7.38 -11.71 15.72
CA ARG A 75 -6.63 -10.77 14.87
C ARG A 75 -7.50 -9.60 14.41
N ALA A 76 -8.72 -9.89 13.98
CA ALA A 76 -9.69 -8.87 13.60
C ALA A 76 -10.07 -7.98 14.79
N THR A 77 -10.29 -8.56 15.98
CA THR A 77 -10.56 -7.80 17.20
C THR A 77 -9.38 -6.89 17.56
N CYS A 78 -8.14 -7.38 17.47
CA CYS A 78 -6.95 -6.60 17.80
C CYS A 78 -6.81 -5.35 16.93
N ILE A 79 -7.02 -5.48 15.61
CA ILE A 79 -7.03 -4.32 14.69
C ILE A 79 -8.20 -3.40 14.98
N SER A 80 -9.40 -3.95 15.25
CA SER A 80 -10.58 -3.12 15.55
C SER A 80 -10.41 -2.28 16.83
N GLN A 81 -9.64 -2.77 17.80
CA GLN A 81 -9.34 -2.05 19.03
C GLN A 81 -8.30 -0.93 18.83
N ASN A 82 -7.48 -1.02 17.79
CA ASN A 82 -6.49 -0.02 17.43
C ASN A 82 -6.48 0.22 15.91
N PRO A 83 -7.48 0.93 15.35
CA PRO A 83 -7.58 1.15 13.90
C PRO A 83 -6.41 1.96 13.34
N VAL A 84 -5.74 2.77 14.17
CA VAL A 84 -4.52 3.50 13.78
C VAL A 84 -3.39 2.55 13.41
N ALA A 85 -3.31 1.37 14.04
CA ALA A 85 -2.34 0.35 13.68
C ALA A 85 -2.52 -0.16 12.25
N GLY A 86 -3.77 -0.27 11.77
CA GLY A 86 -4.06 -0.64 10.38
C GLY A 86 -3.49 0.38 9.39
N ALA A 87 -3.70 1.67 9.65
CA ALA A 87 -3.14 2.75 8.84
C ALA A 87 -1.60 2.79 8.88
N GLN A 88 -1.01 2.61 10.06
CA GLN A 88 0.46 2.53 10.20
C GLN A 88 1.04 1.34 9.45
N PHE A 89 0.39 0.18 9.53
CA PHE A 89 0.77 -1.01 8.79
C PHE A 89 0.67 -0.80 7.27
N PHE A 90 -0.43 -0.20 6.79
CA PHE A 90 -0.59 0.11 5.37
C PHE A 90 0.52 1.03 4.88
N HIS A 91 0.74 2.16 5.58
CA HIS A 91 1.80 3.10 5.26
C HIS A 91 3.17 2.43 5.28
N HIS A 92 3.47 1.64 6.32
CA HIS A 92 4.72 0.90 6.42
C HIS A 92 4.91 -0.09 5.25
N SER A 93 3.86 -0.79 4.84
CA SER A 93 3.89 -1.76 3.75
C SER A 93 4.19 -1.09 2.40
N VAL A 94 3.48 0.01 2.08
CA VAL A 94 3.69 0.78 0.85
C VAL A 94 5.09 1.39 0.83
N THR A 95 5.50 2.03 1.93
CA THR A 95 6.82 2.64 2.06
C THR A 95 7.93 1.59 1.91
N THR A 96 7.80 0.44 2.55
CA THR A 96 8.78 -0.66 2.42
C THR A 96 8.88 -1.18 0.98
N LEU A 97 7.74 -1.29 0.28
CA LEU A 97 7.72 -1.69 -1.11
C LEU A 97 8.48 -0.67 -1.99
N LEU A 98 8.18 0.62 -1.84
CA LEU A 98 8.84 1.67 -2.63
C LEU A 98 10.34 1.78 -2.32
N GLU A 99 10.69 1.82 -1.04
CA GLU A 99 12.05 2.14 -0.62
C GLU A 99 13.00 0.96 -0.74
N ILE A 100 12.55 -0.24 -0.41
CA ILE A 100 13.39 -1.44 -0.36
C ILE A 100 13.22 -2.27 -1.62
N LEU A 101 11.99 -2.68 -1.95
CA LEU A 101 11.76 -3.61 -3.06
C LEU A 101 12.01 -2.92 -4.41
N LEU A 102 11.49 -1.72 -4.56
CA LEU A 102 11.66 -0.86 -5.73
C LEU A 102 12.96 -0.04 -5.67
N GLY A 103 13.57 0.08 -4.49
CA GLY A 103 14.90 0.65 -4.31
C GLY A 103 14.96 2.16 -4.46
N THR A 104 13.85 2.90 -4.28
CA THR A 104 13.81 4.36 -4.49
C THR A 104 14.75 5.13 -3.55
N LYS A 105 15.07 4.57 -2.39
CA LYS A 105 16.02 5.14 -1.42
C LYS A 105 17.44 4.63 -1.53
N TRP A 106 17.72 3.68 -2.41
CA TRP A 106 19.08 3.18 -2.58
C TRP A 106 19.93 4.19 -3.35
N ALA A 107 21.22 4.29 -3.03
CA ALA A 107 22.13 5.22 -3.69
C ALA A 107 22.20 5.02 -5.22
N ASN A 108 21.94 3.80 -5.70
CA ASN A 108 21.90 3.46 -7.12
C ASN A 108 20.47 3.44 -7.73
N CYS A 109 19.44 3.71 -6.91
CA CYS A 109 18.02 3.67 -7.26
C CYS A 109 17.59 2.37 -7.98
N LYS A 110 18.20 1.23 -7.62
CA LYS A 110 18.02 -0.02 -8.35
C LYS A 110 17.34 -1.09 -7.49
N GLY A 111 16.03 -1.27 -7.67
CA GLY A 111 15.26 -2.34 -7.03
C GLY A 111 15.23 -3.64 -7.82
N ILE A 112 14.26 -4.50 -7.49
CA ILE A 112 14.08 -5.83 -8.11
C ILE A 112 13.82 -5.78 -9.61
N PHE A 113 13.22 -4.68 -10.09
CA PHE A 113 12.90 -4.47 -11.51
C PHE A 113 13.96 -3.64 -12.24
N GLY A 114 15.10 -3.38 -11.60
CA GLY A 114 16.14 -2.50 -12.13
C GLY A 114 15.97 -1.06 -11.65
N LYS A 115 16.50 -0.11 -12.43
CA LYS A 115 16.47 1.32 -12.07
C LYS A 115 15.13 1.92 -12.45
N ILE A 116 14.44 2.51 -11.48
CA ILE A 116 13.16 3.19 -11.71
C ILE A 116 13.43 4.61 -12.19
N SER A 117 12.83 4.97 -13.32
CA SER A 117 12.87 6.33 -13.88
C SER A 117 11.75 7.20 -13.31
N VAL A 118 10.53 6.68 -13.25
CA VAL A 118 9.32 7.34 -12.76
C VAL A 118 8.39 6.29 -12.17
N TYR A 119 7.62 6.67 -11.15
CA TYR A 119 6.50 5.88 -10.66
C TYR A 119 5.32 6.81 -10.37
N TYR A 120 4.11 6.28 -10.52
CA TYR A 120 2.86 6.93 -10.13
C TYR A 120 2.08 5.93 -9.28
N GLY A 121 1.52 6.39 -8.17
CA GLY A 121 0.84 5.53 -7.22
C GLY A 121 -0.32 6.27 -6.57
N VAL A 122 -1.45 5.58 -6.47
CA VAL A 122 -2.68 6.07 -5.86
C VAL A 122 -3.10 5.12 -4.74
N VAL A 123 -3.81 5.65 -3.75
CA VAL A 123 -4.41 4.89 -2.66
C VAL A 123 -5.92 5.03 -2.81
N GLU A 124 -6.61 3.88 -2.81
CA GLU A 124 -8.08 3.81 -2.77
C GLU A 124 -8.60 3.67 -1.34
#